data_AF-A0A957B4L0-F1
#
_entry.id   AF-A0A957B4L0-F1
#
_cell.length_a   1.000
_cell.length_b   1.000
_cell.length_c   1.000
_cell.angle_alpha   90.00
_cell.angle_beta   90.00
_cell.angle_gamma   90.00
#
_symmetry.space_group_name_H-M   'P 1'
#
loop_
_entity.id
_entity.type
_entity.pdbx_description
1 polymer ?
#
loop_
_entity_poly.entity_id
_entity_poly.type
_entity_poly.pdbx_seq_one_letter_code
_entity_poly.pdbx_strand_id
1 'polypeptide(L)'
;MNPASERWHPNDCSKCPIPDILLANADPNMELKLTIKRGFLGFTRTLDVKAFDKRSGDPIADPYVGNLNREDNPGLEIFRRALEDNDGPSPD
;
A
#
# COMPACT_ATOMS: atom_id res chain seq x y z
N MET A 1 -18.46 -5.33 -12.63
CA MET A 1 -17.22 -6.05 -12.99
C MET A 1 -16.27 -5.09 -13.68
N ASN A 2 -14.97 -5.12 -13.37
CA ASN A 2 -13.97 -4.27 -14.03
C ASN A 2 -13.75 -4.77 -15.47
N PRO A 3 -14.19 -4.06 -16.52
CA PRO A 3 -14.07 -4.55 -17.90
C PRO A 3 -12.61 -4.62 -18.38
N ALA A 4 -11.69 -3.92 -17.71
CA ALA A 4 -10.26 -3.99 -18.00
C ALA A 4 -9.56 -5.20 -17.36
N SER A 5 -10.26 -6.01 -16.56
CA SER A 5 -9.71 -7.19 -15.90
C SER A 5 -10.35 -8.47 -16.43
N GLU A 6 -9.53 -9.50 -16.60
CA GLU A 6 -10.02 -10.86 -16.77
C GLU A 6 -10.81 -11.32 -15.54
N ARG A 7 -11.66 -12.34 -15.74
CA ARG A 7 -12.37 -13.00 -14.65
C ARG A 7 -11.37 -13.70 -13.72
N TRP A 8 -11.56 -13.54 -12.41
CA TRP A 8 -10.76 -14.21 -11.38
C TRP A 8 -10.91 -15.74 -11.42
N HIS A 9 -9.79 -16.45 -11.31
CA HIS A 9 -9.72 -17.91 -11.14
C HIS A 9 -9.01 -18.25 -9.82
N PRO A 10 -9.27 -19.43 -9.21
CA PRO A 10 -8.59 -19.85 -7.98
C PRO A 10 -7.06 -19.79 -8.04
N ASN A 11 -6.46 -20.09 -9.20
CA ASN A 11 -5.01 -19.99 -9.41
C ASN A 11 -4.45 -18.56 -9.38
N ASP A 12 -5.29 -17.53 -9.49
CA ASP A 12 -4.85 -16.14 -9.30
C ASP A 12 -4.61 -15.87 -7.80
N CYS A 13 -5.32 -16.58 -6.90
CA CYS A 13 -5.19 -16.42 -5.45
C CYS A 13 -3.79 -16.77 -4.94
N SER A 14 -3.24 -17.89 -5.42
CA SER A 14 -1.93 -18.40 -4.97
C SER A 14 -0.74 -17.50 -5.34
N LYS A 15 -0.97 -16.51 -6.20
CA LYS A 15 0.04 -15.53 -6.66
C LYS A 15 -0.34 -14.09 -6.33
N CYS A 16 -1.45 -13.89 -5.61
CA CYS A 16 -1.99 -12.56 -5.35
C CYS A 16 -1.11 -11.83 -4.33
N PRO A 17 -0.51 -10.68 -4.68
CA PRO A 17 0.38 -9.97 -3.77
C PRO A 17 -0.38 -9.12 -2.73
N ILE A 18 -1.71 -9.02 -2.84
CA ILE A 18 -2.52 -8.14 -1.99
C ILE A 18 -2.37 -8.43 -0.49
N PRO A 19 -2.42 -9.70 -0.01
CA PRO A 19 -2.23 -9.97 1.41
C PRO A 19 -0.86 -9.51 1.90
N ASP A 20 0.20 -9.75 1.13
CA ASP A 20 1.57 -9.37 1.50
C ASP A 20 1.74 -7.84 1.54
N ILE A 21 1.15 -7.13 0.57
CA ILE A 21 1.16 -5.66 0.53
C ILE A 21 0.47 -5.08 1.77
N LEU A 22 -0.72 -5.58 2.12
CA LEU A 22 -1.48 -5.09 3.27
C LEU A 22 -0.81 -5.41 4.62
N LEU A 23 0.03 -6.45 4.67
CA LEU A 23 0.82 -6.78 5.86
C LEU A 23 2.11 -5.95 5.95
N ALA A 24 2.70 -5.58 4.82
CA ALA A 24 3.97 -4.85 4.76
C ALA A 24 3.85 -3.40 5.25
N ASN A 25 2.74 -2.74 4.94
CA ASN A 25 2.42 -1.42 5.47
C ASN A 25 0.96 -1.35 5.88
N ALA A 26 0.71 -0.67 6.99
CA ALA A 26 -0.62 -0.49 7.54
C ALA A 26 -1.21 0.87 7.15
N ASP A 27 -0.93 1.36 5.94
CA ASP A 27 -1.44 2.66 5.48
C ASP A 27 -2.98 2.61 5.39
N PRO A 28 -3.71 3.28 6.31
CA PRO A 28 -5.17 3.21 6.34
C PRO A 28 -5.80 3.97 5.18
N ASN A 29 -5.04 4.81 4.48
CA ASN A 29 -5.49 5.63 3.38
C ASN A 29 -5.12 5.07 2.01
N MET A 30 -4.45 3.93 1.92
CA MET A 30 -4.16 3.29 0.63
C MET A 30 -5.38 2.53 0.07
N GLU A 31 -5.62 2.67 -1.23
CA GLU A 31 -6.52 1.83 -2.03
C GLU A 31 -5.71 1.02 -3.04
N LEU A 32 -5.97 -0.29 -3.11
CA LEU A 32 -5.34 -1.20 -4.06
C LEU A 32 -6.31 -1.59 -5.17
N LYS A 33 -5.88 -1.40 -6.42
CA LYS A 33 -6.62 -1.81 -7.62
C LYS A 33 -5.87 -2.93 -8.33
N LEU A 34 -6.44 -4.14 -8.27
CA LEU A 34 -5.97 -5.30 -9.02
C LEU A 34 -6.63 -5.35 -10.40
N THR A 35 -5.83 -5.57 -11.44
CA THR A 35 -6.26 -5.85 -12.80
C THR A 35 -5.55 -7.11 -13.32
N ILE A 36 -6.33 -8.13 -13.69
CA ILE A 36 -5.78 -9.36 -14.26
C ILE A 36 -5.64 -9.19 -15.77
N LYS A 37 -4.41 -9.23 -16.28
CA LYS A 37 -4.10 -9.08 -17.71
C LYS A 37 -3.69 -10.43 -18.31
N ARG A 38 -4.07 -10.66 -19.57
CA ARG A 38 -3.47 -11.74 -20.38
C ARG A 38 -2.06 -11.33 -20.80
N GLY A 39 -1.10 -12.20 -20.57
CA GLY A 39 0.27 -12.05 -21.04
C GLY A 39 0.48 -12.72 -22.40
N PHE A 40 1.70 -13.18 -22.66
CA PHE A 40 2.18 -13.66 -23.96
C PHE A 40 1.16 -14.58 -24.67
N LEU A 41 0.59 -14.08 -25.77
CA LEU A 41 -0.42 -14.75 -26.61
C LEU A 41 -1.62 -15.38 -25.86
N GLY A 42 -1.92 -14.93 -24.64
CA GLY A 42 -2.99 -15.48 -23.80
C GLY A 42 -2.61 -16.72 -22.98
N PHE A 43 -1.36 -17.17 -23.03
CA PHE A 43 -0.89 -18.33 -22.26
C PHE A 43 -0.59 -18.01 -20.80
N THR A 44 -0.28 -16.75 -20.48
CA THR A 44 0.02 -16.33 -19.11
C THR A 44 -0.99 -15.31 -18.60
N ARG A 45 -1.07 -15.19 -17.27
CA ARG A 45 -1.90 -14.24 -16.56
C ARG A 45 -1.01 -13.45 -15.61
N THR A 46 -1.16 -12.14 -15.61
CA THR A 46 -0.40 -11.23 -14.75
C THR A 46 -1.36 -10.46 -13.86
N LEU A 47 -1.02 -10.35 -12.57
CA LEU A 47 -1.74 -9.58 -11.57
C LEU A 47 -1.11 -8.19 -11.49
N ASP A 48 -1.69 -7.21 -12.19
CA ASP A 48 -1.25 -5.81 -12.17
C ASP A 48 -1.91 -5.10 -10.98
N VAL A 49 -1.13 -4.75 -9.96
CA VAL A 49 -1.61 -4.03 -8.78
C VAL A 49 -1.12 -2.60 -8.82
N LYS A 50 -2.06 -1.67 -8.71
CA LYS A 50 -1.79 -0.23 -8.54
C LYS A 50 -2.28 0.23 -7.18
N ALA A 51 -1.53 1.13 -6.55
CA ALA A 51 -1.90 1.75 -5.29
C ALA A 51 -2.15 3.24 -5.44
N PHE A 52 -3.11 3.76 -4.69
CA PHE A 52 -3.50 5.17 -4.68
C PHE A 52 -3.77 5.62 -3.26
N ASP A 53 -3.48 6.88 -2.94
CA ASP A 53 -3.94 7.51 -1.70
C ASP A 53 -5.41 7.92 -1.85
N LYS A 54 -6.27 7.50 -0.92
CA LYS A 54 -7.72 7.76 -0.95
C LYS A 54 -8.08 9.23 -0.74
N ARG A 55 -7.18 10.04 -0.18
CA ARG A 55 -7.45 11.46 0.13
C ARG A 55 -7.18 12.32 -1.09
N SER A 56 -6.03 12.13 -1.75
CA SER A 56 -5.66 12.94 -2.93
C SER A 56 -5.97 12.26 -4.27
N GLY A 57 -6.07 10.93 -4.29
CA GLY A 57 -6.16 10.14 -5.51
C GLY A 57 -4.81 9.91 -6.21
N ASP A 58 -3.71 10.39 -5.63
CA ASP A 58 -2.38 10.27 -6.23
C ASP A 58 -1.87 8.83 -6.20
N PRO A 59 -1.09 8.42 -7.21
CA PRO A 59 -0.49 7.10 -7.22
C PRO A 59 0.57 6.95 -6.12
N ILE A 60 0.52 5.83 -5.41
CA ILE A 60 1.58 5.42 -4.47
C ILE A 60 2.61 4.61 -5.27
N ALA A 61 3.86 5.09 -5.25
CA ALA A 61 4.93 4.54 -6.08
C ALA A 61 5.31 3.09 -5.72
N ASP A 62 5.41 2.80 -4.42
CA ASP A 62 5.65 1.46 -3.93
C ASP A 62 4.53 1.04 -2.96
N PRO A 63 3.63 0.13 -3.36
CA PRO A 63 2.55 -0.33 -2.52
C PRO A 63 3.04 -1.05 -1.27
N TYR A 64 4.27 -1.59 -1.23
CA TYR A 64 4.82 -2.24 -0.03
C TYR A 64 5.26 -1.24 1.04
N VAL A 65 5.44 0.04 0.67
CA VAL A 65 5.82 1.11 1.59
C VAL A 65 4.62 1.98 2.01
N GLY A 66 3.64 2.17 1.12
CA GLY A 66 2.51 3.07 1.34
C GLY A 66 2.85 4.52 1.02
N ASN A 67 1.98 5.46 1.42
CA ASN A 67 2.21 6.88 1.16
C ASN A 67 3.28 7.47 2.11
N LEU A 68 4.38 7.95 1.53
CA LEU A 68 5.49 8.56 2.26
C LEU A 68 5.34 10.07 2.52
N ASN A 69 4.29 10.73 2.01
CA ASN A 69 4.08 12.15 2.28
C ASN A 69 3.89 12.40 3.77
N ARG A 70 4.92 13.00 4.37
CA ARG A 70 5.12 13.12 5.82
C ARG A 70 4.28 14.21 6.50
N GLU A 71 3.65 15.09 5.72
CA GLU A 71 2.94 16.25 6.28
C GLU A 71 1.79 15.86 7.22
N ASP A 72 1.15 14.70 6.99
CA ASP A 72 0.04 14.18 7.79
C ASP A 72 0.30 12.78 8.37
N ASN A 73 1.48 12.54 8.96
CA ASN A 73 1.75 11.27 9.65
C ASN A 73 1.55 11.39 11.18
N PRO A 74 0.36 11.04 11.71
CA PRO A 74 0.09 11.16 13.15
C PRO A 74 0.98 10.26 14.00
N GLY A 75 1.40 9.10 13.48
CA GLY A 75 2.30 8.19 14.19
C GLY A 75 3.69 8.78 14.39
N LEU A 76 4.23 9.42 13.35
CA LEU A 76 5.52 10.10 13.43
C LEU A 76 5.47 11.30 14.38
N GLU A 77 4.38 12.06 14.37
CA GLU A 77 4.20 13.20 15.28
C GLU A 77 4.10 12.74 16.75
N ILE A 78 3.36 11.67 17.03
CA ILE A 78 3.31 11.06 18.37
C ILE A 78 4.70 10.58 18.80
N PHE A 79 5.42 9.90 17.90
CA PHE A 79 6.76 9.41 18.19
C PHE A 79 7.75 10.54 18.46
N ARG A 80 7.72 11.62 17.66
CA ARG A 80 8.55 12.82 17.85
C ARG A 80 8.31 13.45 19.23
N ARG A 81 7.05 13.63 19.62
CA ARG A 81 6.70 14.16 20.96
C ARG A 81 7.24 13.27 22.08
N ALA A 82 7.10 11.94 21.94
CA ALA A 82 7.59 11.01 22.95
C ALA A 82 9.13 11.03 23.12
N LEU A 83 9.89 11.36 22.06
CA LEU A 83 11.33 11.56 22.16
C LEU A 83 11.66 12.88 22.87
N GLU A 84 11.00 13.98 22.48
CA GLU A 84 11.23 15.31 23.07
C GLU A 84 10.88 15.35 24.56
N ASP A 85 9.85 14.63 24.99
CA ASP A 85 9.44 14.54 26.39
C ASP A 85 10.47 13.77 27.26
N ASN A 86 11.34 12.93 26.66
CA ASN A 86 12.38 12.18 27.38
C ASN A 86 13.74 12.92 27.46
N ASP A 87 13.93 13.98 26.67
CA ASP A 87 15.15 14.79 26.66
C ASP A 87 15.05 16.03 27.59
N GLY A 88 14.09 16.04 28.52
CA GLY A 88 13.99 17.06 29.58
C GLY A 88 15.29 17.16 30.40
N PRO A 89 15.65 18.36 30.91
CA PRO A 89 16.93 18.55 31.61
C PRO A 89 17.07 17.56 32.76
N SER A 90 18.24 16.92 32.83
CA SER A 90 18.61 16.03 33.94
C SER A 90 18.42 16.77 35.26
N PRO A 91 17.83 16.16 36.30
CA PRO A 91 17.75 16.81 37.60
C PRO A 91 19.18 16.98 38.14
N ASP A 92 19.59 18.23 38.32
CA ASP A 92 20.86 18.64 38.96
C ASP A 92 20.99 18.06 40.39
#